data_AF-A0A371RH18-F1
#
_entry.id   AF-A0A371RH18-F1
#
_cell.length_a   1.000
_cell.length_b   1.000
_cell.length_c   1.000
_cell.angle_alpha   90.00
_cell.angle_beta   90.00
_cell.angle_gamma   90.00
#
_symmetry.space_group_name_H-M   'P 1'
#
loop_
_entity.id
_entity.type
_entity.pdbx_description
1 polymer ?
#
loop_
_entity_poly.entity_id
_entity_poly.type
_entity_poly.pdbx_seq_one_letter_code
_entity_poly.pdbx_strand_id
1 'polypeptide(L)'
;MRQPFFLVVFLCSFAAACATGANRIEAGPFPDTYNEAADVSAVLQAASASDHLALIVLGANWCHDSKALVAALDDPLAKTVIEAHFETVLINVGNFERGFTTAQRFGLPIYMHTPTLLIVDPETGKVVNWDDHYIFRDAYQLSAEEVADYLTAHSSPENGVPQPTEGREAIDAWAAQTAARIRVGYQKIGAYEDFDGEEFLADWKALKPLRYNFSEDYPAALLRLQEAGEAGELPSYEALPWE
;
A
#
# COMPACT_ATOMS: atom_id res chain seq x y z
N MET A 1 59.04 -20.49 -50.12
CA MET A 1 57.76 -20.86 -49.47
C MET A 1 57.78 -20.41 -48.02
N ARG A 2 57.05 -19.33 -47.70
CA ARG A 2 56.76 -18.86 -46.34
C ARG A 2 55.44 -18.09 -46.44
N GLN A 3 54.36 -18.59 -45.83
CA GLN A 3 53.10 -17.87 -45.69
C GLN A 3 53.13 -17.04 -44.39
N PRO A 4 52.58 -15.82 -44.36
CA PRO A 4 52.42 -15.07 -43.13
C PRO A 4 51.10 -15.45 -42.43
N PHE A 5 51.21 -15.57 -41.11
CA PHE A 5 50.17 -15.88 -40.14
C PHE A 5 49.32 -14.62 -39.89
N PHE A 6 48.00 -14.69 -40.04
CA PHE A 6 47.08 -13.63 -39.65
C PHE A 6 46.59 -13.89 -38.21
N LEU A 7 46.92 -12.97 -37.30
CA LEU A 7 46.43 -12.96 -35.92
C LEU A 7 45.10 -12.18 -35.87
N VAL A 8 43.99 -12.87 -35.60
CA VAL A 8 42.68 -12.24 -35.35
C VAL A 8 42.56 -11.95 -33.86
N VAL A 9 42.52 -10.67 -33.49
CA VAL A 9 42.24 -10.22 -32.13
C VAL A 9 40.72 -10.14 -31.96
N PHE A 10 40.16 -10.98 -31.10
CA PHE A 10 38.75 -10.95 -30.75
C PHE A 10 38.52 -9.93 -29.63
N LEU A 11 37.84 -8.83 -29.94
CA LEU A 11 37.36 -7.84 -28.97
C LEU A 11 36.18 -8.46 -28.18
N CYS A 12 36.40 -8.87 -26.94
CA CYS A 12 35.30 -9.15 -26.02
C CYS A 12 34.72 -7.83 -25.52
N SER A 13 33.60 -7.41 -26.11
CA SER A 13 32.77 -6.35 -25.56
C SER A 13 32.01 -6.90 -24.35
N PHE A 14 32.37 -6.44 -23.15
CA PHE A 14 31.59 -6.67 -21.94
C PHE A 14 30.27 -5.89 -22.05
N ALA A 15 29.20 -6.58 -22.44
CA ALA A 15 27.86 -6.07 -22.27
C ALA A 15 27.50 -6.23 -20.78
N ALA A 16 27.43 -5.11 -20.05
CA ALA A 16 26.83 -5.09 -18.73
C ALA A 16 25.34 -5.41 -18.87
N ALA A 17 24.94 -6.61 -18.45
CA ALA A 17 23.54 -6.94 -18.30
C ALA A 17 22.99 -6.15 -17.11
N CYS A 18 22.11 -5.18 -17.37
CA CYS A 18 21.22 -4.66 -16.33
C CYS A 18 20.37 -5.84 -15.83
N ALA A 19 20.59 -6.26 -14.59
CA ALA A 19 19.66 -7.14 -13.89
C ALA A 19 18.38 -6.34 -13.65
N THR A 20 17.39 -6.49 -14.53
CA THR A 20 16.01 -6.13 -14.23
C THR A 20 15.49 -7.16 -13.24
N GLY A 21 15.22 -6.77 -11.99
CA GLY A 21 14.50 -7.62 -11.05
C GLY A 21 13.21 -8.10 -11.70
N ALA A 22 13.05 -9.42 -11.82
CA ALA A 22 11.86 -10.00 -12.40
C ALA A 22 10.71 -9.84 -11.41
N ASN A 23 9.66 -9.11 -11.78
CA ASN A 23 8.41 -9.07 -11.02
C ASN A 23 7.88 -10.51 -10.87
N ARG A 24 7.66 -10.96 -9.64
CA ARG A 24 7.14 -12.30 -9.36
C ARG A 24 5.65 -12.34 -9.71
N ILE A 25 5.32 -13.09 -10.76
CA ILE A 25 3.94 -13.33 -11.18
C ILE A 25 3.41 -14.52 -10.37
N GLU A 26 2.85 -14.25 -9.19
CA GLU A 26 2.06 -15.24 -8.44
C GLU A 26 0.60 -15.12 -8.86
N ALA A 27 0.00 -16.22 -9.31
CA ALA A 27 -1.42 -16.24 -9.64
C ALA A 27 -2.27 -15.93 -8.40
N GLY A 28 -3.23 -15.02 -8.54
CA GLY A 28 -4.09 -14.63 -7.43
C GLY A 28 -5.06 -13.50 -7.82
N PRO A 29 -5.77 -12.95 -6.84
CA PRO A 29 -6.82 -11.96 -7.10
C PRO A 29 -6.28 -10.60 -7.58
N PHE A 30 -5.04 -10.24 -7.24
CA PHE A 30 -4.46 -8.98 -7.65
C PHE A 30 -3.95 -9.09 -9.10
N PRO A 31 -4.38 -8.21 -10.03
CA PRO A 31 -4.01 -8.30 -11.44
C PRO A 31 -2.53 -7.98 -11.67
N ASP A 32 -1.84 -8.77 -12.49
CA ASP A 32 -0.44 -8.51 -12.84
C ASP A 32 -0.27 -7.35 -13.83
N THR A 33 -1.24 -7.21 -14.74
CA THR A 33 -1.29 -6.14 -15.75
C THR A 33 -2.50 -5.26 -15.47
N TYR A 34 -2.23 -4.02 -15.10
CA TYR A 34 -3.23 -3.03 -14.73
C TYR A 34 -2.66 -1.63 -14.96
N ASN A 35 -3.50 -0.61 -15.00
CA ASN A 35 -3.07 0.79 -15.06
C ASN A 35 -3.56 1.50 -13.81
N GLU A 36 -2.70 1.60 -12.80
CA GLU A 36 -3.04 2.14 -11.48
C GLU A 36 -3.86 3.43 -11.54
N ALA A 37 -3.41 4.42 -12.31
CA ALA A 37 -4.08 5.71 -12.39
C ALA A 37 -5.45 5.60 -13.10
N ALA A 38 -5.53 4.79 -14.17
CA ALA A 38 -6.77 4.60 -14.92
C ALA A 38 -7.79 3.80 -14.11
N ASP A 39 -7.37 2.72 -13.46
CA ASP A 39 -8.23 1.82 -12.70
C ASP A 39 -8.78 2.50 -11.44
N VAL A 40 -7.94 3.25 -10.71
CA VAL A 40 -8.41 4.09 -9.58
C VAL A 40 -9.37 5.17 -10.07
N SER A 41 -9.12 5.77 -11.23
CA SER A 41 -10.05 6.78 -11.77
C SER A 41 -11.34 6.16 -12.28
N ALA A 42 -11.32 4.92 -12.78
CA ALA A 42 -12.49 4.20 -13.22
C ALA A 42 -13.39 3.80 -12.04
N VAL A 43 -12.81 3.29 -10.94
CA VAL A 43 -13.61 2.93 -9.76
C VAL A 43 -14.24 4.15 -9.11
N LEU A 44 -13.55 5.30 -9.06
CA LEU A 44 -14.13 6.54 -8.53
C LEU A 44 -15.29 7.05 -9.40
N GLN A 45 -15.17 6.95 -10.72
CA GLN A 45 -16.25 7.32 -11.64
C GLN A 45 -17.45 6.38 -11.51
N ALA A 46 -17.22 5.08 -11.37
CA ALA A 46 -18.27 4.10 -11.12
C ALA A 46 -18.97 4.39 -9.78
N ALA A 47 -18.19 4.63 -8.72
CA ALA A 47 -18.70 4.91 -7.38
C ALA A 47 -19.61 6.16 -7.38
N SER A 48 -19.15 7.25 -7.99
CA SER A 48 -19.94 8.48 -8.17
C SER A 48 -21.23 8.23 -8.95
N ALA A 49 -21.16 7.47 -10.05
CA ALA A 49 -22.34 7.17 -10.88
C ALA A 49 -23.38 6.28 -10.18
N SER A 50 -22.94 5.45 -9.25
CA SER A 50 -23.78 4.51 -8.48
C SER A 50 -24.22 5.07 -7.11
N ASP A 51 -23.83 6.29 -6.73
CA ASP A 51 -24.01 6.83 -5.36
C ASP A 51 -23.40 5.91 -4.28
N HIS A 52 -22.24 5.33 -4.61
CA HIS A 52 -21.47 4.40 -3.79
C HIS A 52 -20.15 5.03 -3.34
N LEU A 53 -19.49 4.40 -2.37
CA LEU A 53 -18.10 4.68 -2.02
C LEU A 53 -17.15 3.83 -2.87
N ALA A 54 -15.91 4.30 -3.07
CA ALA A 54 -14.87 3.49 -3.71
C ALA A 54 -14.10 2.67 -2.66
N LEU A 55 -14.07 1.35 -2.82
CA LEU A 55 -13.29 0.41 -2.01
C LEU A 55 -11.98 0.05 -2.74
N ILE A 56 -10.88 0.66 -2.33
CA ILE A 56 -9.58 0.54 -2.99
C ILE A 56 -8.66 -0.30 -2.13
N VAL A 57 -8.25 -1.47 -2.64
CA VAL A 57 -7.36 -2.39 -1.90
C VAL A 57 -5.99 -2.41 -2.56
N LEU A 58 -4.98 -1.91 -1.86
CA LEU A 58 -3.57 -2.08 -2.24
C LEU A 58 -3.05 -3.38 -1.61
N GLY A 59 -2.64 -4.34 -2.43
CA GLY A 59 -2.16 -5.63 -1.93
C GLY A 59 -1.35 -6.39 -2.97
N ALA A 60 -1.03 -7.64 -2.67
CA ALA A 60 -0.24 -8.48 -3.57
C ALA A 60 -0.55 -9.98 -3.38
N ASN A 61 -0.33 -10.77 -4.43
CA ASN A 61 -0.63 -12.21 -4.41
C ASN A 61 0.31 -13.02 -3.51
N TRP A 62 1.55 -12.55 -3.29
CA TRP A 62 2.50 -13.18 -2.36
C TRP A 62 2.13 -12.95 -0.88
N CYS A 63 1.25 -11.98 -0.59
CA CYS A 63 0.91 -11.60 0.78
C CYS A 63 -0.25 -12.46 1.30
N HIS A 64 -0.02 -13.19 2.39
CA HIS A 64 -1.02 -14.01 3.05
C HIS A 64 -2.27 -13.20 3.46
N ASP A 65 -2.07 -12.06 4.12
CA ASP A 65 -3.12 -11.14 4.55
C ASP A 65 -3.91 -10.56 3.38
N SER A 66 -3.24 -10.24 2.26
CA SER A 66 -3.91 -9.67 1.09
C SER A 66 -4.86 -10.68 0.46
N LYS A 67 -4.44 -11.95 0.37
CA LYS A 67 -5.30 -13.04 -0.11
C LYS A 67 -6.45 -13.33 0.86
N ALA A 68 -6.19 -13.30 2.17
CA ALA A 68 -7.22 -13.49 3.18
C ALA A 68 -8.29 -12.39 3.13
N LEU A 69 -7.88 -11.12 2.98
CA LEU A 69 -8.83 -10.01 2.82
C LEU A 69 -9.70 -10.18 1.58
N VAL A 70 -9.12 -10.48 0.42
CA VAL A 70 -9.93 -10.68 -0.80
C VAL A 70 -10.89 -11.86 -0.66
N ALA A 71 -10.47 -12.95 -0.01
CA ALA A 71 -11.38 -14.06 0.28
C ALA A 71 -12.54 -13.65 1.20
N ALA A 72 -12.28 -12.82 2.22
CA ALA A 72 -13.33 -12.28 3.08
C ALA A 72 -14.28 -11.32 2.34
N LEU A 73 -13.76 -10.50 1.41
CA LEU A 73 -14.58 -9.63 0.56
C LEU A 73 -15.45 -10.41 -0.44
N ASP A 74 -15.04 -11.61 -0.84
CA ASP A 74 -15.81 -12.49 -1.74
C ASP A 74 -16.86 -13.34 -1.01
N ASP A 75 -16.84 -13.39 0.32
CA ASP A 75 -17.85 -14.07 1.12
C ASP A 75 -19.24 -13.42 0.97
N PRO A 76 -20.35 -14.20 0.93
CA PRO A 76 -21.70 -13.65 0.76
C PRO A 76 -22.09 -12.54 1.74
N LEU A 77 -21.59 -12.57 2.97
CA LEU A 77 -21.88 -11.54 3.97
C LEU A 77 -21.30 -10.19 3.55
N ALA A 78 -20.01 -10.14 3.22
CA ALA A 78 -19.36 -8.92 2.76
C ALA A 78 -19.87 -8.48 1.38
N LYS A 79 -20.06 -9.43 0.46
CA LYS A 79 -20.57 -9.14 -0.90
C LYS A 79 -21.91 -8.42 -0.89
N THR A 80 -22.82 -8.81 -0.01
CA THR A 80 -24.13 -8.15 0.12
C THR A 80 -23.96 -6.66 0.46
N VAL A 81 -23.02 -6.33 1.34
CA VAL A 81 -22.73 -4.94 1.73
C VAL A 81 -21.99 -4.21 0.60
N ILE A 82 -21.04 -4.87 -0.06
CA ILE A 82 -20.28 -4.32 -1.20
C ILE A 82 -21.23 -3.94 -2.34
N GLU A 83 -22.10 -4.85 -2.76
CA GLU A 83 -23.05 -4.61 -3.86
C GLU A 83 -24.04 -3.47 -3.57
N ALA A 84 -24.30 -3.18 -2.30
CA ALA A 84 -25.23 -2.14 -1.88
C ALA A 84 -24.60 -0.75 -1.72
N HIS A 85 -23.27 -0.67 -1.53
CA HIS A 85 -22.64 0.57 -1.06
C HIS A 85 -21.28 0.90 -1.68
N PHE A 86 -20.67 -0.03 -2.41
CA PHE A 86 -19.27 0.10 -2.80
C PHE A 86 -19.01 -0.28 -4.27
N GLU A 87 -18.02 0.38 -4.86
CA GLU A 87 -17.37 -0.05 -6.11
C GLU A 87 -15.91 -0.40 -5.77
N THR A 88 -15.45 -1.59 -6.17
CA THR A 88 -14.18 -2.14 -5.66
C THR A 88 -13.09 -2.17 -6.74
N VAL A 89 -11.85 -1.86 -6.37
CA VAL A 89 -10.66 -2.08 -7.20
C VAL A 89 -9.52 -2.71 -6.40
N LEU A 90 -8.82 -3.66 -7.00
CA LEU A 90 -7.62 -4.28 -6.45
C LEU A 90 -6.38 -3.71 -7.18
N ILE A 91 -5.49 -3.07 -6.42
CA ILE A 91 -4.25 -2.47 -6.91
C ILE A 91 -3.09 -3.35 -6.46
N ASN A 92 -2.41 -3.97 -7.44
CA ASN A 92 -1.26 -4.83 -7.17
C ASN A 92 0.00 -4.01 -6.90
N VAL A 93 0.55 -4.05 -5.68
CA VAL A 93 1.75 -3.29 -5.34
C VAL A 93 3.05 -3.91 -5.87
N GLY A 94 2.97 -5.08 -6.53
CA GLY A 94 4.14 -5.85 -6.98
C GLY A 94 5.02 -6.27 -5.80
N ASN A 95 6.33 -6.27 -6.00
CA ASN A 95 7.32 -6.47 -4.94
C ASN A 95 7.62 -5.17 -4.19
N PHE A 96 6.57 -4.47 -3.73
CA PHE A 96 6.63 -3.12 -3.14
C PHE A 96 7.14 -2.00 -4.08
N GLU A 97 6.82 -2.12 -5.36
CA GLU A 97 7.29 -1.20 -6.41
C GLU A 97 6.24 -0.14 -6.78
N ARG A 98 4.96 -0.47 -6.60
CA ARG A 98 3.79 0.29 -7.09
C ARG A 98 2.80 0.61 -5.96
N GLY A 99 1.71 1.32 -6.25
CA GLY A 99 0.69 1.68 -5.26
C GLY A 99 0.97 2.96 -4.47
N PHE A 100 2.19 3.49 -4.53
CA PHE A 100 2.58 4.74 -3.84
C PHE A 100 1.79 5.95 -4.32
N THR A 101 1.53 6.03 -5.62
CA THR A 101 0.75 7.12 -6.20
C THR A 101 -0.69 7.07 -5.73
N THR A 102 -1.28 5.87 -5.64
CA THR A 102 -2.61 5.67 -5.06
C THR A 102 -2.65 6.08 -3.60
N ALA A 103 -1.71 5.63 -2.77
CA ALA A 103 -1.66 6.01 -1.35
C ALA A 103 -1.56 7.55 -1.18
N GLN A 104 -0.66 8.19 -1.92
CA GLN A 104 -0.46 9.64 -1.89
C GLN A 104 -1.67 10.43 -2.40
N ARG A 105 -2.36 9.93 -3.43
CA ARG A 105 -3.59 10.54 -3.96
C ARG A 105 -4.63 10.72 -2.86
N PHE A 106 -4.70 9.80 -1.91
CA PHE A 106 -5.66 9.80 -0.81
C PHE A 106 -5.07 10.26 0.52
N GLY A 107 -3.94 10.98 0.50
CA GLY A 107 -3.38 11.66 1.67
C GLY A 107 -2.47 10.82 2.56
N LEU A 108 -2.29 9.52 2.25
CA LEU A 108 -1.29 8.70 2.94
C LEU A 108 0.11 9.04 2.38
N PRO A 109 1.11 9.32 3.24
CA PRO A 109 2.47 9.62 2.79
C PRO A 109 3.12 8.40 2.10
N ILE A 110 2.71 7.19 2.51
CA ILE A 110 3.06 5.88 1.96
C ILE A 110 2.00 4.87 2.44
N TYR A 111 1.79 3.76 1.75
CA TYR A 111 1.06 2.63 2.36
C TYR A 111 1.99 1.90 3.34
N MET A 112 1.54 1.63 4.57
CA MET A 112 2.39 1.03 5.62
C MET A 112 2.28 -0.50 5.66
N HIS A 113 1.24 -1.07 5.06
CA HIS A 113 0.93 -2.49 5.10
C HIS A 113 0.38 -2.99 3.77
N THR A 114 0.49 -4.30 3.56
CA THR A 114 -0.25 -5.02 2.53
C THR A 114 -1.07 -6.08 3.26
N PRO A 115 -2.40 -6.11 3.11
CA PRO A 115 -3.19 -5.16 2.34
C PRO A 115 -3.33 -3.80 3.05
N THR A 116 -3.61 -2.75 2.28
CA THR A 116 -4.19 -1.49 2.75
C THR A 116 -5.54 -1.34 2.06
N LEU A 117 -6.62 -1.17 2.81
CA LEU A 117 -7.97 -0.95 2.29
C LEU A 117 -8.41 0.47 2.61
N LEU A 118 -8.71 1.24 1.57
CA LEU A 118 -9.22 2.59 1.67
C LEU A 118 -10.67 2.61 1.19
N ILE A 119 -11.54 3.18 2.02
CA ILE A 119 -12.90 3.54 1.63
C ILE A 119 -12.88 5.02 1.30
N VAL A 120 -13.20 5.38 0.06
CA VAL A 120 -13.08 6.75 -0.43
C VAL A 120 -14.43 7.27 -0.91
N ASP A 121 -14.79 8.46 -0.43
CA ASP A 121 -15.89 9.23 -1.00
C ASP A 121 -15.48 9.77 -2.38
N PRO A 122 -16.12 9.34 -3.48
CA PRO A 122 -15.71 9.74 -4.82
C PRO A 122 -15.97 11.23 -5.12
N GLU A 123 -16.88 11.88 -4.39
CA GLU A 123 -17.24 13.29 -4.62
C GLU A 123 -16.20 14.23 -4.01
N THR A 124 -15.68 13.88 -2.82
CA THR A 124 -14.73 14.73 -2.10
C THR A 124 -13.29 14.23 -2.17
N GLY A 125 -13.08 12.96 -2.53
CA GLY A 125 -11.78 12.28 -2.48
C GLY A 125 -11.31 11.97 -1.06
N LYS A 126 -12.16 12.15 -0.04
CA LYS A 126 -11.82 11.87 1.36
C LYS A 126 -11.85 10.38 1.65
N VAL A 127 -10.91 9.93 2.48
CA VAL A 127 -10.90 8.57 3.03
C VAL A 127 -11.85 8.53 4.24
N VAL A 128 -12.86 7.67 4.17
CA VAL A 128 -13.89 7.49 5.20
C VAL A 128 -13.34 6.74 6.41
N ASN A 129 -12.55 5.69 6.17
CA ASN A 129 -11.99 4.84 7.22
C ASN A 129 -10.60 5.31 7.70
N TRP A 130 -10.37 6.62 7.76
CA TRP A 130 -9.04 7.17 8.00
C TRP A 130 -8.41 6.71 9.32
N ASP A 131 -9.20 6.63 10.38
CA ASP A 131 -8.69 6.40 11.74
C ASP A 131 -8.38 4.93 12.02
N ASP A 132 -8.86 3.99 11.21
CA ASP A 132 -8.72 2.56 11.46
C ASP A 132 -8.39 1.70 10.22
N HIS A 133 -8.11 2.31 9.06
CA HIS A 133 -7.73 1.60 7.83
C HIS A 133 -6.58 0.58 8.02
N TYR A 134 -5.76 0.74 9.06
CA TYR A 134 -4.65 -0.15 9.38
C TYR A 134 -5.06 -1.51 9.96
N ILE A 135 -6.33 -1.74 10.35
CA ILE A 135 -6.75 -3.05 10.90
C ILE A 135 -6.50 -4.21 9.93
N PHE A 136 -6.54 -3.94 8.63
CA PHE A 136 -6.37 -4.95 7.58
C PHE A 136 -4.92 -5.43 7.42
N ARG A 137 -3.96 -4.83 8.13
CA ARG A 137 -2.57 -5.31 8.15
C ARG A 137 -2.43 -6.73 8.71
N ASP A 138 -3.42 -7.20 9.46
CA ASP A 138 -3.52 -8.56 10.00
C ASP A 138 -4.84 -9.23 9.54
N ALA A 139 -5.28 -8.96 8.29
CA ALA A 139 -6.59 -9.37 7.77
C ALA A 139 -6.88 -10.87 7.84
N TYR A 140 -5.86 -11.74 7.90
CA TYR A 140 -6.04 -13.18 8.13
C TYR A 140 -6.70 -13.54 9.46
N GLN A 141 -6.73 -12.62 10.42
CA GLN A 141 -7.40 -12.81 11.70
C GLN A 141 -8.86 -12.39 11.68
N LEU A 142 -9.29 -11.66 10.64
CA LEU A 142 -10.66 -11.17 10.53
C LEU A 142 -11.55 -12.23 9.86
N SER A 143 -12.69 -12.50 10.46
CA SER A 143 -13.77 -13.27 9.85
C SER A 143 -14.51 -12.45 8.78
N ALA A 144 -15.23 -13.13 7.89
CA ALA A 144 -16.08 -12.47 6.91
C ALA A 144 -17.18 -11.61 7.56
N GLU A 145 -17.68 -12.02 8.73
CA GLU A 145 -18.65 -11.23 9.51
C GLU A 145 -18.01 -9.94 10.03
N GLU A 146 -16.81 -10.00 10.62
CA GLU A 146 -16.09 -8.79 11.06
C GLU A 146 -15.79 -7.84 9.90
N VAL A 147 -15.44 -8.37 8.72
CA VAL A 147 -15.24 -7.54 7.52
C VAL A 147 -16.56 -6.93 7.05
N ALA A 148 -17.66 -7.67 7.02
CA ALA A 148 -18.97 -7.16 6.62
C ALA A 148 -19.49 -6.07 7.59
N ASP A 149 -19.32 -6.29 8.90
CA ASP A 149 -19.65 -5.32 9.94
C ASP A 149 -18.82 -4.04 9.78
N TYR A 150 -17.52 -4.18 9.52
CA TYR A 150 -16.64 -3.04 9.27
C TYR A 150 -17.07 -2.23 8.05
N LEU A 151 -17.38 -2.91 6.94
CA LEU A 151 -17.86 -2.24 5.71
C LEU A 151 -19.20 -1.54 5.96
N THR A 152 -20.11 -2.16 6.70
CA THR A 152 -21.40 -1.56 7.07
C THR A 152 -21.21 -0.32 7.93
N ALA A 153 -20.28 -0.36 8.90
CA ALA A 153 -19.97 0.79 9.74
C ALA A 153 -19.36 1.97 8.96
N HIS A 154 -18.79 1.73 7.78
CA HIS A 154 -18.15 2.72 6.93
C HIS A 154 -18.88 2.95 5.59
N SER A 155 -20.13 2.52 5.46
CA SER A 155 -20.89 2.58 4.21
C SER A 155 -21.49 3.96 3.89
N SER A 156 -21.06 5.02 4.58
CA SER A 156 -21.57 6.38 4.38
C SER A 156 -20.45 7.43 4.39
N PRO A 157 -20.47 8.43 3.47
CA PRO A 157 -19.50 9.51 3.43
C PRO A 157 -19.40 10.32 4.74
N GLU A 158 -20.50 10.46 5.50
CA GLU A 158 -20.49 11.20 6.76
C GLU A 158 -19.69 10.53 7.89
N ASN A 159 -19.31 9.26 7.73
CA ASN A 159 -18.52 8.54 8.71
C ASN A 159 -17.04 8.97 8.67
N GLY A 160 -16.61 9.68 7.62
CA GLY A 160 -15.23 10.12 7.47
C GLY A 160 -14.85 11.27 8.38
N VAL A 161 -13.72 11.13 9.08
CA VAL A 161 -13.12 12.23 9.87
C VAL A 161 -12.41 13.22 8.94
N PRO A 162 -12.83 14.50 8.88
CA PRO A 162 -12.19 15.49 8.02
C PRO A 162 -10.76 15.76 8.43
N GLN A 163 -9.80 15.55 7.54
CA GLN A 163 -8.39 15.81 7.84
C GLN A 163 -8.06 17.32 7.77
N PRO A 164 -7.24 17.86 8.70
CA PRO A 164 -6.84 19.25 8.67
C PRO A 164 -5.99 19.56 7.42
N THR A 165 -6.23 20.72 6.81
CA THR A 165 -5.49 21.19 5.61
C THR A 165 -4.51 22.31 5.92
N GLU A 166 -4.60 22.93 7.10
CA GLU A 166 -3.76 24.03 7.56
C GLU A 166 -3.03 23.62 8.84
N GLY A 167 -1.85 24.21 9.11
CA GLY A 167 -1.10 23.96 10.35
C GLY A 167 -0.45 22.57 10.44
N ARG A 168 -0.40 21.83 9.32
CA ARG A 168 0.11 20.46 9.24
C ARG A 168 1.58 20.37 8.80
N GLU A 169 2.28 21.48 8.64
CA GLU A 169 3.63 21.52 8.04
C GLU A 169 4.64 20.64 8.80
N ALA A 170 4.58 20.65 10.14
CA ALA A 170 5.44 19.81 10.96
C ALA A 170 5.08 18.30 10.85
N ILE A 171 3.79 17.98 10.83
CA ILE A 171 3.30 16.61 10.62
C ILE A 171 3.74 16.11 9.25
N ASP A 172 3.60 16.93 8.21
CA ASP A 172 3.96 16.57 6.83
C ASP A 172 5.45 16.34 6.66
N ALA A 173 6.28 17.19 7.27
CA ALA A 173 7.73 17.00 7.24
C ALA A 173 8.15 15.70 7.94
N TRP A 174 7.59 15.42 9.11
CA TRP A 174 7.82 14.18 9.87
C TRP A 174 7.31 12.95 9.11
N ALA A 175 6.11 13.04 8.54
CA ALA A 175 5.49 11.97 7.77
C ALA A 175 6.27 11.67 6.48
N ALA A 176 6.75 12.70 5.78
CA ALA A 176 7.58 12.55 4.59
C ALA A 176 8.93 11.89 4.92
N GLN A 177 9.57 12.28 6.03
CA GLN A 177 10.80 11.65 6.48
C GLN A 177 10.58 10.17 6.82
N THR A 178 9.52 9.86 7.57
CA THR A 178 9.18 8.49 7.96
C THR A 178 8.80 7.63 6.75
N ALA A 179 8.02 8.17 5.82
CA ALA A 179 7.67 7.51 4.57
C ALA A 179 8.88 7.21 3.70
N ALA A 180 9.87 8.11 3.64
CA ALA A 180 11.12 7.85 2.93
C ALA A 180 11.89 6.67 3.53
N ARG A 181 11.93 6.54 4.87
CA ARG A 181 12.54 5.40 5.56
C ARG A 181 11.83 4.09 5.24
N ILE A 182 10.49 4.09 5.28
CA ILE A 182 9.68 2.92 4.88
C ILE A 182 9.92 2.57 3.40
N ARG A 183 10.01 3.57 2.52
CA ARG A 183 10.28 3.38 1.08
C ARG A 183 11.62 2.68 0.84
N VAL A 184 12.68 3.05 1.58
CA VAL A 184 13.98 2.38 1.53
C VAL A 184 13.86 0.93 2.02
N GLY A 185 13.13 0.69 3.11
CA GLY A 185 12.85 -0.66 3.59
C GLY A 185 12.13 -1.52 2.55
N TYR A 186 11.12 -0.97 1.87
CA TYR A 186 10.43 -1.63 0.77
C TYR A 186 11.32 -1.92 -0.44
N GLN A 187 12.23 -1.02 -0.80
CA GLN A 187 13.21 -1.28 -1.85
C GLN A 187 14.17 -2.43 -1.49
N LYS A 188 14.62 -2.49 -0.24
CA LYS A 188 15.48 -3.57 0.25
C LYS A 188 14.76 -4.91 0.25
N ILE A 189 13.55 -4.96 0.80
CA ILE A 189 12.77 -6.18 0.95
C ILE A 189 12.21 -6.66 -0.40
N GLY A 190 11.81 -5.72 -1.27
CA GLY A 190 11.33 -6.03 -2.62
C GLY A 190 12.40 -6.60 -3.54
N ALA A 191 13.69 -6.48 -3.18
CA ALA A 191 14.81 -7.01 -3.96
C ALA A 191 15.11 -8.50 -3.72
N TYR A 192 14.50 -9.13 -2.70
CA TYR A 192 14.64 -10.57 -2.48
C TYR A 192 13.91 -11.36 -3.58
N GLU A 193 14.49 -12.50 -3.97
CA GLU A 193 13.88 -13.42 -4.95
C GLU A 193 12.60 -14.07 -4.41
N ASP A 194 12.62 -14.45 -3.12
CA ASP A 194 11.51 -15.12 -2.42
C ASP A 194 11.22 -14.44 -1.07
N PHE A 195 9.93 -14.43 -0.68
CA PHE A 195 9.42 -13.71 0.49
C PHE A 195 9.16 -14.63 1.70
N ASP A 196 9.94 -15.69 1.82
CA ASP A 196 9.91 -16.65 2.94
C ASP A 196 11.33 -17.03 3.44
N GLY A 197 12.38 -16.51 2.80
CA GLY A 197 13.77 -16.74 3.19
C GLY A 197 14.16 -16.05 4.51
N GLU A 198 15.16 -16.60 5.20
CA GLU A 198 15.60 -16.12 6.51
C GLU A 198 16.00 -14.63 6.50
N GLU A 199 16.74 -14.18 5.48
CA GLU A 199 17.17 -12.78 5.33
C GLU A 199 15.98 -11.84 5.09
N PHE A 200 15.04 -12.24 4.22
CA PHE A 200 13.79 -11.52 4.01
C PHE A 200 13.01 -11.39 5.32
N LEU A 201 12.83 -12.49 6.06
CA LEU A 201 12.08 -12.50 7.31
C LEU A 201 12.75 -11.63 8.38
N ALA A 202 14.08 -11.60 8.43
CA ALA A 202 14.82 -10.73 9.33
C ALA A 202 14.59 -9.25 9.01
N ASP A 203 14.71 -8.85 7.75
CA ASP A 203 14.48 -7.46 7.32
C ASP A 203 13.01 -7.04 7.46
N TRP A 204 12.07 -7.93 7.10
CA TRP A 204 10.64 -7.70 7.25
C TRP A 204 10.25 -7.50 8.71
N LYS A 205 10.82 -8.31 9.61
CA LYS A 205 10.67 -8.14 11.06
C LYS A 205 11.29 -6.85 11.56
N ALA A 206 12.46 -6.46 11.05
CA ALA A 206 13.10 -5.20 11.42
C ALA A 206 12.29 -3.97 10.98
N LEU A 207 11.65 -4.01 9.82
CA LEU A 207 10.80 -2.91 9.32
C LEU A 207 9.44 -2.83 10.02
N LYS A 208 8.97 -3.91 10.65
CA LYS A 208 7.62 -4.01 11.23
C LYS A 208 7.30 -2.90 12.25
N PRO A 209 8.13 -2.61 13.27
CA PRO A 209 7.79 -1.60 14.29
C PRO A 209 7.57 -0.22 13.69
N LEU A 210 8.43 0.21 12.76
CA LEU A 210 8.30 1.51 12.09
C LEU A 210 6.96 1.63 11.37
N ARG A 211 6.57 0.60 10.59
CA ARG A 211 5.31 0.61 9.83
C ARG A 211 4.08 0.58 10.74
N TYR A 212 4.08 -0.30 11.74
CA TYR A 212 2.95 -0.49 12.66
C TYR A 212 2.71 0.74 13.54
N ASN A 213 3.77 1.33 14.09
CA ASN A 213 3.61 2.52 14.91
C ASN A 213 3.20 3.72 14.04
N PHE A 214 3.84 3.90 12.88
CA PHE A 214 3.52 5.02 12.00
C PHE A 214 2.08 4.98 11.44
N SER A 215 1.51 3.79 11.21
CA SER A 215 0.11 3.66 10.78
C SER A 215 -0.89 4.16 11.81
N GLU A 216 -0.53 4.17 13.09
CA GLU A 216 -1.37 4.65 14.19
C GLU A 216 -1.04 6.10 14.55
N ASP A 217 0.25 6.44 14.61
CA ASP A 217 0.74 7.75 15.00
C ASP A 217 0.38 8.86 14.01
N TYR A 218 0.37 8.57 12.70
CA TYR A 218 0.09 9.59 11.67
C TYR A 218 -1.37 10.08 11.69
N PRO A 219 -2.39 9.19 11.64
CA PRO A 219 -3.78 9.60 11.85
C PRO A 219 -3.99 10.31 13.20
N ALA A 220 -3.39 9.79 14.28
CA ALA A 220 -3.51 10.40 15.60
C ALA A 220 -2.90 11.82 15.70
N ALA A 221 -1.80 12.08 14.99
CA ALA A 221 -1.22 13.43 14.92
C ALA A 221 -2.15 14.42 14.20
N LEU A 222 -2.79 13.99 13.11
CA LEU A 222 -3.76 14.83 12.38
C LEU A 222 -5.03 15.06 13.21
N LEU A 223 -5.52 14.04 13.91
CA LEU A 223 -6.66 14.18 14.81
C LEU A 223 -6.36 15.17 15.95
N ARG A 224 -5.18 15.07 16.59
CA ARG A 224 -4.75 16.04 17.61
C ARG A 224 -4.71 17.46 17.06
N LEU A 225 -4.16 17.65 15.86
CA LEU A 225 -4.13 18.97 15.21
C LEU A 225 -5.55 19.50 14.97
N GLN A 226 -6.48 18.65 14.53
CA GLN A 226 -7.87 19.01 14.30
C GLN A 226 -8.60 19.40 15.59
N GLU A 227 -8.42 18.65 16.67
CA GLU A 227 -9.16 18.83 17.93
C GLU A 227 -8.54 19.91 18.84
N ALA A 228 -7.21 19.95 18.92
CA ALA A 228 -6.48 20.83 19.85
C ALA A 228 -5.82 22.03 19.16
N GLY A 229 -5.78 22.08 17.83
CA GLY A 229 -5.08 23.12 17.07
C GLY A 229 -3.56 22.92 17.03
N GLU A 230 -3.03 21.82 17.57
CA GLU A 230 -1.62 21.47 17.53
C GLU A 230 -1.41 19.95 17.44
N ALA A 231 -0.33 19.52 16.78
CA ALA A 231 -0.01 18.10 16.62
C ALA A 231 0.48 17.43 17.92
N GLY A 232 0.93 18.21 18.90
CA GLY A 232 1.69 17.72 20.05
C GLY A 232 3.07 17.18 19.66
N GLU A 233 3.69 16.39 20.55
CA GLU A 233 4.97 15.74 20.27
C GLU A 233 4.79 14.64 19.21
N LEU A 234 5.66 14.66 18.20
CA LEU A 234 5.72 13.67 17.12
C LEU A 234 6.75 12.59 17.48
N PRO A 235 6.40 11.30 17.38
CA PRO A 235 7.30 10.22 17.77
C PRO A 235 8.59 10.18 16.95
N SER A 236 9.68 9.74 17.60
CA SER A 236 10.90 9.30 16.93
C SER A 236 10.96 7.78 16.96
N TYR A 237 11.33 7.17 15.83
CA TYR A 237 11.46 5.73 15.71
C TYR A 237 12.93 5.29 15.69
N GLU A 238 13.21 4.11 16.23
CA GLU A 238 14.54 3.49 16.19
C GLU A 238 15.08 3.38 14.76
N ALA A 239 16.40 3.48 14.62
CA ALA A 239 17.07 3.30 13.33
C ALA A 239 16.91 1.87 12.83
N LEU A 240 16.66 1.70 11.54
CA LEU A 240 16.62 0.40 10.89
C LEU A 240 18.05 -0.14 10.72
N PRO A 241 18.27 -1.47 10.64
CA PRO A 241 19.61 -2.05 10.51
C PRO A 241 20.43 -1.58 9.28
N TRP A 242 19.80 -0.91 8.32
CA TRP A 242 20.40 -0.44 7.07
C TRP A 242 20.46 1.08 6.94
N GLU A 243 20.18 1.82 8.02
CA GLU A 243 20.28 3.29 8.07
C GLU A 243 21.63 3.79 8.59
#